data_AF-A0A2T0VEN8-F1
#
_entry.id   AF-A0A2T0VEN8-F1
#
_cell.length_a   1.000
_cell.length_b   1.000
_cell.length_c   1.000
_cell.angle_alpha   90.00
_cell.angle_beta   90.00
_cell.angle_gamma   90.00
#
_symmetry.space_group_name_H-M   'P 1'
#
loop_
_entity.id
_entity.type
_entity.pdbx_description
1 polymer ?
#
loop_
_entity_poly.entity_id
_entity_poly.type
_entity_poly.pdbx_seq_one_letter_code
_entity_poly.pdbx_strand_id
1 'polypeptide(L)'
;MPLASRQREAPDQSPKVRTEFVTVEGKRHLAGVAFLPALGWFEVTLLDLEVLMPLDGFTPVAVVFVLTLLVTLLVFHLALRRQLLVPIAALEAAMQRVKQGDMSPSHLPRGRGEMGRLMRHFHSMAEAIQRHTRDLEERVRERTAELEAVAIRDVLTGLMNRRGMQQWLEEQILRGPGRGATSG
;
A
#
# COMPACT_ATOMS: atom_id res chain seq x y z
N MET A 1 -28.83 -36.41 73.98
CA MET A 1 -29.30 -35.05 73.62
C MET A 1 -29.29 -34.18 74.88
N PRO A 2 -28.86 -32.91 74.86
CA PRO A 2 -28.15 -32.20 73.79
C PRO A 2 -26.88 -31.45 74.29
N LEU A 3 -25.79 -31.56 73.52
CA LEU A 3 -24.73 -30.57 73.46
C LEU A 3 -25.12 -29.59 72.35
N ALA A 4 -25.45 -28.36 72.71
CA ALA A 4 -25.66 -27.29 71.74
C ALA A 4 -25.22 -25.94 72.32
N SER A 5 -24.45 -25.22 71.49
CA SER A 5 -24.20 -23.79 71.50
C SER A 5 -23.26 -23.26 72.59
N ARG A 6 -22.12 -22.71 72.19
CA ARG A 6 -22.04 -21.37 71.58
C ARG A 6 -20.65 -21.15 71.01
N GLN A 7 -20.59 -20.96 69.69
CA GLN A 7 -19.62 -20.07 69.08
C GLN A 7 -19.60 -18.77 69.90
N ARG A 8 -18.48 -18.48 70.56
CA ARG A 8 -18.06 -17.10 70.75
C ARG A 8 -17.22 -16.77 69.54
N GLU A 9 -17.83 -16.06 68.58
CA GLU A 9 -17.07 -15.24 67.66
C GLU A 9 -16.07 -14.42 68.49
N ALA A 10 -14.79 -14.70 68.30
CA ALA A 10 -13.76 -13.80 68.78
C ALA A 10 -14.03 -12.46 68.08
N PRO A 11 -14.20 -11.36 68.82
CA PRO A 11 -14.35 -10.06 68.18
C PRO A 11 -13.12 -9.84 67.33
N ASP A 12 -13.36 -9.49 66.06
CA ASP A 12 -12.38 -9.05 65.09
C ASP A 12 -11.63 -7.83 65.67
N GLN A 13 -10.61 -8.09 66.50
CA GLN A 13 -9.71 -7.10 67.08
C GLN A 13 -8.53 -6.85 66.13
N SER A 14 -8.76 -6.96 64.82
CA SER A 14 -7.84 -6.37 63.86
C SER A 14 -7.83 -4.87 64.14
N PRO A 15 -6.68 -4.25 64.47
CA PRO A 15 -6.63 -2.81 64.73
C PRO A 15 -7.21 -2.09 63.52
N LYS A 16 -8.29 -1.34 63.73
CA LYS A 16 -9.01 -0.65 62.66
C LYS A 16 -8.16 0.54 62.21
N VAL A 17 -7.20 0.26 61.34
CA VAL A 17 -6.29 1.26 60.79
C VAL A 17 -7.13 2.25 59.99
N ARG A 18 -7.14 3.51 60.42
CA ARG A 18 -7.69 4.60 59.62
C ARG A 18 -6.55 5.23 58.86
N THR A 19 -6.63 5.18 57.54
CA THR A 19 -5.68 5.86 56.67
C THR A 19 -6.30 7.16 56.17
N GLU A 20 -5.60 8.27 56.36
CA GLU A 20 -6.02 9.58 55.88
C GLU A 20 -4.82 10.33 55.28
N PHE A 21 -5.09 11.15 54.26
CA PHE A 21 -4.06 12.02 53.70
C PHE A 21 -3.92 13.25 54.59
N VAL A 22 -2.71 13.47 55.09
CA VAL A 22 -2.39 14.64 55.92
C VAL A 22 -1.24 15.41 55.28
N THR A 23 -1.24 16.73 55.47
CA THR A 23 -0.15 17.59 55.00
C THR A 23 0.72 17.94 56.21
N VAL A 24 1.98 17.53 56.17
CA VAL A 24 2.98 17.80 57.23
C VAL A 24 4.15 18.50 56.56
N GLU A 25 4.54 19.67 57.07
CA GLU A 25 5.62 20.50 56.50
C GLU A 25 5.46 20.82 55.00
N GLY A 26 4.21 20.97 54.55
CA GLY A 26 3.88 21.27 53.15
C GLY A 26 3.92 20.06 52.21
N LYS A 27 4.31 18.87 52.69
CA LYS A 27 4.33 17.63 51.92
C LYS A 27 3.16 16.73 52.27
N ARG A 28 2.61 16.06 51.25
CA ARG A 28 1.44 15.19 51.39
C ARG A 28 1.88 13.80 51.84
N HIS A 29 1.53 13.45 53.06
CA HIS A 29 1.82 12.16 53.67
C HIS A 29 0.54 11.33 53.79
N LEU A 30 0.67 10.01 53.75
CA LEU A 30 -0.39 9.10 54.14
C LEU A 30 -0.19 8.76 55.62
N ALA A 31 -1.10 9.23 56.48
CA ALA A 31 -1.10 8.88 57.89
C ALA A 31 -1.94 7.62 58.11
N GLY A 32 -1.33 6.57 58.65
CA GLY A 32 -2.03 5.44 59.23
C GLY A 32 -2.11 5.60 60.73
N VAL A 33 -3.31 5.61 61.30
CA VAL A 33 -3.53 5.62 62.74
C VAL A 33 -4.12 4.28 63.18
N ALA A 34 -3.41 3.58 64.06
CA ALA A 34 -3.83 2.31 64.65
C ALA A 34 -3.86 2.43 66.18
N PHE A 35 -4.96 2.00 66.80
CA PHE A 35 -5.04 1.95 68.27
C PHE A 35 -4.52 0.60 68.77
N LEU A 36 -3.62 0.60 69.76
CA LEU A 36 -3.12 -0.60 70.44
C LEU A 36 -3.78 -0.74 71.82
N PRO A 37 -4.79 -1.62 71.97
CA PRO A 37 -5.56 -1.73 73.21
C PRO A 37 -4.74 -2.17 74.43
N ALA A 38 -3.69 -2.97 74.22
CA ALA A 38 -2.83 -3.49 75.28
C ALA A 38 -1.97 -2.41 75.97
N LEU A 39 -1.65 -1.33 75.25
CA LEU A 39 -0.80 -0.24 75.74
C LEU A 39 -1.57 1.07 75.95
N GLY A 40 -2.81 1.17 75.46
CA GLY A 40 -3.64 2.36 75.55
C GLY A 40 -3.19 3.52 74.66
N TRP A 41 -2.33 3.25 73.66
CA TRP A 41 -1.72 4.27 72.79
C TRP A 41 -2.21 4.17 71.35
N PHE A 42 -2.07 5.28 70.62
CA PHE A 42 -2.24 5.34 69.17
C PHE A 42 -0.87 5.32 68.51
N GLU A 43 -0.64 4.36 67.62
CA GLU A 43 0.49 4.38 66.71
C GLU A 43 0.11 5.20 65.48
N VAL A 44 0.95 6.18 65.15
CA VAL A 44 0.80 7.05 63.99
C VAL A 44 1.99 6.83 63.08
N THR A 45 1.74 6.25 61.91
CA THR A 45 2.75 6.05 60.87
C THR A 45 2.53 7.05 59.75
N LEU A 46 3.52 7.89 59.51
CA LEU A 46 3.51 8.83 58.38
C LEU A 46 4.35 8.25 57.26
N LEU A 47 3.71 8.00 56.11
CA LEU A 47 4.39 7.53 54.91
C LEU A 47 4.48 8.67 53.90
N ASP A 48 5.71 9.01 53.51
CA ASP A 48 5.97 9.99 52.44
C ASP A 48 5.75 9.32 51.07
N LEU A 49 4.79 9.84 50.30
CA LEU A 49 4.45 9.34 48.98
C LEU A 49 5.49 9.74 47.92
N GLU A 50 6.25 10.81 48.13
CA GLU A 50 7.32 11.24 47.20
C GLU A 50 8.50 10.27 47.23
N VAL A 51 8.82 9.73 48.41
CA VAL A 51 9.86 8.70 48.59
C VAL A 51 9.43 7.35 48.00
N LEU A 52 8.14 7.02 48.12
CA LEU A 52 7.60 5.74 47.65
C LEU A 52 7.32 5.75 46.14
N MET A 53 6.92 6.89 45.57
CA MET A 53 6.69 7.09 44.15
C MET A 53 7.42 8.35 43.66
N PRO A 54 8.74 8.30 43.47
CA PRO A 54 9.50 9.41 42.91
C PRO A 54 9.20 9.54 41.41
N LEU A 55 8.07 10.19 41.09
CA LEU A 55 7.58 10.39 39.73
C LEU A 55 8.59 11.16 38.84
N ASP A 56 9.45 11.97 39.45
CA ASP A 56 10.50 12.72 38.75
C ASP A 56 11.50 11.81 38.02
N GLY A 57 11.80 10.63 38.60
CA GLY A 57 12.68 9.64 37.99
C GLY A 57 12.11 8.98 36.73
N PHE A 58 10.78 9.02 36.56
CA PHE A 58 10.10 8.41 35.40
C PHE A 58 9.98 9.37 34.21
N THR A 59 10.11 10.68 34.42
CA THR A 59 10.04 11.69 33.36
C THR A 59 11.01 11.42 32.19
N PRO A 60 12.33 11.20 32.40
CA PRO A 60 13.24 10.92 31.29
C PRO A 60 12.89 9.64 30.53
N VAL A 61 12.42 8.60 31.25
CA VAL A 61 11.97 7.34 30.65
C VAL A 61 10.73 7.56 29.78
N ALA A 62 9.76 8.33 30.28
CA ALA A 62 8.56 8.69 29.53
C ALA A 62 8.89 9.50 28.27
N VAL A 63 9.83 10.46 28.37
CA VAL A 63 10.28 11.26 27.22
C VAL A 63 10.94 10.38 26.16
N VAL A 64 11.86 9.49 26.56
CA VAL A 64 12.51 8.55 25.62
C VAL A 64 11.48 7.62 24.97
N PHE A 65 10.50 7.14 25.74
CA PHE A 65 9.43 6.30 25.22
C PHE A 65 8.59 7.03 24.16
N VAL A 66 8.14 8.25 24.46
CA VAL A 66 7.37 9.07 23.51
C VAL A 66 8.20 9.39 22.27
N LEU A 67 9.46 9.75 22.42
CA LEU A 67 10.36 10.03 21.30
C LEU A 67 10.52 8.80 20.39
N THR A 68 10.78 7.64 21.00
CA THR A 68 10.93 6.37 20.28
C THR A 68 9.65 5.99 19.55
N LEU A 69 8.51 6.19 20.19
CA LEU A 69 7.20 5.95 19.58
C LEU A 69 6.99 6.85 18.36
N LEU A 70 7.26 8.15 18.48
CA LEU A 70 7.14 9.11 17.37
C LEU A 70 8.07 8.76 16.20
N VAL A 71 9.32 8.42 16.48
CA VAL A 71 10.29 7.99 15.45
C VAL A 71 9.80 6.71 14.76
N THR A 72 9.30 5.73 15.53
CA THR A 72 8.77 4.48 14.98
C THR A 72 7.58 4.73 14.07
N LEU A 73 6.63 5.58 14.49
CA LEU A 73 5.47 5.96 13.68
C LEU A 73 5.89 6.70 12.40
N LEU A 74 6.88 7.59 12.48
CA LEU A 74 7.40 8.30 11.32
C LEU A 74 8.06 7.33 10.32
N VAL A 75 8.92 6.44 10.79
CA VAL A 75 9.58 5.42 9.96
C VAL A 75 8.52 4.51 9.32
N PHE A 76 7.53 4.07 10.09
CA PHE A 76 6.44 3.23 9.60
C PHE A 76 5.60 3.95 8.53
N HIS A 77 5.26 5.22 8.74
CA HIS A 77 4.55 6.05 7.77
C HIS A 77 5.34 6.19 6.46
N LEU A 78 6.63 6.49 6.54
CA LEU A 78 7.52 6.58 5.37
C LEU A 78 7.65 5.24 4.65
N ALA A 79 7.78 4.14 5.40
CA ALA A 79 7.88 2.79 4.86
C ALA A 79 6.60 2.40 4.12
N LEU A 80 5.43 2.58 4.73
CA LEU A 80 4.12 2.35 4.11
C LEU A 80 3.96 3.12 2.80
N ARG A 81 4.27 4.42 2.82
CA ARG A 81 4.15 5.26 1.64
C ARG A 81 5.06 4.78 0.51
N ARG A 82 6.32 4.46 0.82
CA ARG A 82 7.32 4.08 -0.19
C ARG A 82 7.18 2.64 -0.67
N GLN A 83 6.72 1.72 0.17
CA GLN A 83 6.64 0.30 -0.15
C GLN A 83 5.27 -0.14 -0.67
N LEU A 84 4.17 0.52 -0.28
CA LEU A 84 2.81 0.16 -0.68
C LEU A 84 2.15 1.25 -1.53
N LEU A 85 1.92 2.44 -0.98
CA LEU A 85 1.05 3.44 -1.61
C LEU A 85 1.61 3.95 -2.96
N VAL A 86 2.90 4.30 -3.01
CA VAL A 86 3.53 4.78 -4.25
C VAL A 86 3.59 3.69 -5.33
N PRO A 87 4.05 2.45 -5.04
CA PRO A 87 4.03 1.37 -6.04
C PRO A 87 2.63 1.01 -6.55
N ILE A 88 1.61 1.02 -5.69
CA ILE A 88 0.21 0.74 -6.09
C ILE A 88 -0.28 1.79 -7.07
N ALA A 89 -0.13 3.08 -6.75
CA ALA A 89 -0.55 4.16 -7.64
C ALA A 89 0.20 4.12 -8.99
N ALA A 90 1.50 3.79 -8.97
CA ALA A 90 2.27 3.64 -10.19
C ALA A 90 1.79 2.44 -11.05
N LEU A 91 1.45 1.32 -10.41
CA LEU A 91 0.91 0.15 -11.09
C LEU A 91 -0.47 0.45 -11.69
N GLU A 92 -1.35 1.13 -10.96
CA GLU A 92 -2.66 1.55 -11.45
C GLU A 92 -2.52 2.44 -12.68
N ALA A 93 -1.64 3.45 -12.64
CA ALA A 93 -1.38 4.31 -13.78
C ALA A 93 -0.86 3.52 -15.00
N ALA A 94 0.04 2.56 -14.78
CA ALA A 94 0.55 1.70 -15.86
C ALA A 94 -0.56 0.80 -16.45
N MET A 95 -1.43 0.23 -15.61
CA MET A 95 -2.58 -0.56 -16.05
C MET A 95 -3.53 0.26 -16.93
N GLN A 96 -3.82 1.52 -16.55
CA GLN A 96 -4.68 2.39 -17.36
C GLN A 96 -4.07 2.70 -18.73
N ARG A 97 -2.75 2.90 -18.82
CA ARG A 97 -2.06 3.12 -20.11
C ARG A 97 -2.14 1.90 -21.02
N VAL A 98 -1.87 0.71 -20.48
CA VAL A 98 -2.01 -0.55 -21.24
C VAL A 98 -3.44 -0.74 -21.73
N LYS A 99 -4.46 -0.41 -20.90
CA LYS A 99 -5.87 -0.45 -21.30
C LYS A 99 -6.19 0.49 -22.47
N GLN A 100 -5.48 1.61 -22.59
CA GLN A 100 -5.62 2.58 -23.68
C GLN A 100 -4.80 2.21 -24.93
N GLY A 101 -4.09 1.08 -24.93
CA GLY A 101 -3.22 0.64 -26.02
C GLY A 101 -1.81 1.23 -25.97
N ASP A 102 -1.50 2.06 -24.97
CA ASP A 102 -0.16 2.60 -24.77
C ASP A 102 0.70 1.61 -23.96
N MET A 103 1.53 0.88 -24.68
CA MET A 103 2.44 -0.14 -24.15
C MET A 103 3.88 0.38 -24.05
N SER A 104 4.08 1.70 -23.95
CA SER A 104 5.39 2.30 -23.78
C SER A 104 6.05 1.85 -22.46
N PRO A 105 7.40 1.74 -22.39
CA PRO A 105 8.08 1.32 -21.17
C PRO A 105 7.84 2.32 -20.04
N SER A 106 6.94 1.99 -19.12
CA SER A 106 6.73 2.78 -17.91
C SER A 106 7.78 2.40 -16.87
N HIS A 107 8.55 3.40 -16.40
CA HIS A 107 9.46 3.27 -15.27
C HIS A 107 8.69 3.05 -13.96
N LEU A 108 8.24 1.82 -13.76
CA LEU A 108 7.63 1.39 -12.53
C LEU A 108 8.69 1.40 -11.41
N PRO A 109 8.40 2.01 -10.24
CA PRO A 109 9.38 2.08 -9.14
C PRO A 109 9.80 0.67 -8.73
N ARG A 110 11.10 0.46 -8.42
CA ARG A 110 11.58 -0.86 -8.00
C ARG A 110 10.94 -1.27 -6.67
N GLY A 111 9.81 -1.98 -6.75
CA GLY A 111 9.18 -2.62 -5.60
C GLY A 111 10.10 -3.69 -5.02
N ARG A 112 10.14 -3.79 -3.68
CA ARG A 112 10.84 -4.86 -2.96
C ARG A 112 9.83 -5.91 -2.52
N GLY A 113 10.29 -7.14 -2.27
CA GLY A 113 9.43 -8.24 -1.84
C GLY A 113 8.34 -8.58 -2.86
N GLU A 114 7.10 -8.67 -2.39
CA GLU A 114 5.96 -9.15 -3.17
C GLU A 114 5.50 -8.17 -4.23
N MET A 115 5.50 -6.86 -3.92
CA MET A 115 5.13 -5.81 -4.89
C MET A 115 6.08 -5.82 -6.09
N GLY A 116 7.38 -6.01 -5.86
CA GLY A 116 8.35 -6.17 -6.93
C GLY A 116 8.07 -7.38 -7.84
N ARG A 117 7.60 -8.50 -7.27
CA ARG A 117 7.20 -9.67 -8.07
C ARG A 117 5.96 -9.37 -8.90
N LEU A 118 4.94 -8.76 -8.29
CA LEU A 118 3.69 -8.39 -8.98
C LEU A 118 3.97 -7.45 -10.17
N MET A 119 4.82 -6.45 -9.98
CA MET A 119 5.20 -5.50 -11.03
C MET A 119 5.93 -6.19 -12.18
N ARG A 120 6.79 -7.17 -11.91
CA ARG A 120 7.43 -7.98 -12.96
C ARG A 120 6.43 -8.83 -13.72
N HIS A 121 5.49 -9.49 -13.04
CA HIS A 121 4.45 -10.27 -13.70
C HIS A 121 3.57 -9.40 -14.59
N PHE A 122 3.16 -8.23 -14.10
CA PHE A 122 2.42 -7.26 -14.90
C PHE A 122 3.20 -6.83 -16.15
N HIS A 123 4.50 -6.55 -15.99
CA HIS A 123 5.36 -6.18 -17.11
C HIS A 123 5.45 -7.29 -18.16
N SER A 124 5.70 -8.54 -17.75
CA SER A 124 5.73 -9.68 -18.67
C SER A 124 4.40 -9.90 -19.40
N MET A 125 3.27 -9.66 -18.72
CA MET A 125 1.95 -9.72 -19.34
C MET A 125 1.77 -8.61 -20.39
N ALA A 126 2.15 -7.36 -20.06
CA ALA A 126 2.06 -6.24 -20.99
C ALA A 126 2.93 -6.46 -22.24
N GLU A 127 4.15 -6.99 -22.08
CA GLU A 127 5.02 -7.36 -23.21
C GLU A 127 4.41 -8.47 -24.07
N ALA A 128 3.82 -9.50 -23.45
CA ALA A 128 3.17 -10.58 -24.19
C ALA A 128 2.00 -10.06 -25.03
N ILE A 129 1.16 -9.19 -24.46
CA ILE A 129 0.06 -8.53 -25.18
C ILE A 129 0.61 -7.73 -26.35
N GLN A 130 1.63 -6.89 -26.14
CA GLN A 130 2.24 -6.09 -27.22
C GLN A 130 2.79 -6.96 -28.35
N ARG A 131 3.48 -8.07 -28.03
CA ARG A 131 3.98 -9.00 -29.04
C ARG A 131 2.84 -9.64 -29.83
N HIS A 132 1.79 -10.09 -29.17
CA HIS A 132 0.63 -10.69 -29.83
C HIS A 132 -0.13 -9.69 -30.71
N THR A 133 -0.28 -8.44 -30.28
CA THR A 133 -0.89 -7.40 -31.10
C THR A 133 -0.09 -7.14 -32.37
N ARG A 134 1.25 -7.05 -32.28
CA ARG A 134 2.11 -6.86 -33.46
C ARG A 134 2.04 -8.03 -34.45
N ASP A 135 2.13 -9.26 -33.94
CA ASP A 135 2.04 -10.48 -34.75
C ASP A 135 0.67 -10.59 -35.44
N LEU A 136 -0.41 -10.24 -34.76
CA LEU A 136 -1.75 -10.16 -35.38
C LEU A 136 -1.84 -9.09 -36.45
N GLU A 137 -1.31 -7.88 -36.20
CA GLU A 137 -1.27 -6.80 -37.20
C GLU A 137 -0.46 -7.18 -38.44
N GLU A 138 0.67 -7.86 -38.27
CA GLU A 138 1.51 -8.34 -39.36
C GLU A 138 0.78 -9.38 -40.20
N ARG A 139 0.15 -10.38 -39.58
CA ARG A 139 -0.67 -11.39 -40.27
C ARG A 139 -1.87 -10.77 -41.00
N VAL A 140 -2.50 -9.76 -40.41
CA VAL A 140 -3.60 -9.03 -41.07
C VAL A 140 -3.08 -8.30 -42.30
N ARG A 141 -1.91 -7.65 -42.22
CA ARG A 141 -1.29 -7.00 -43.38
C ARG A 141 -0.93 -8.00 -44.47
N GLU A 142 -0.33 -9.14 -44.13
CA GLU A 142 -0.01 -10.19 -45.10
C GLU A 142 -1.26 -10.69 -45.81
N ARG A 143 -2.31 -11.08 -45.05
CA ARG A 143 -3.59 -11.52 -45.62
C ARG A 143 -4.27 -10.46 -46.47
N THR A 144 -4.20 -9.20 -46.06
CA THR A 144 -4.78 -8.08 -46.83
C THR A 144 -4.01 -7.87 -48.13
N ALA A 145 -2.68 -7.95 -48.10
CA ALA A 145 -1.84 -7.86 -49.29
C ALA A 145 -2.05 -9.04 -50.24
N GLU A 146 -2.22 -10.27 -49.73
CA GLU A 146 -2.58 -11.44 -50.53
C GLU A 146 -3.96 -11.27 -51.19
N LEU A 147 -4.96 -10.82 -50.43
CA LEU A 147 -6.30 -10.56 -50.94
C LEU A 147 -6.31 -9.42 -51.97
N GLU A 148 -5.53 -8.37 -51.78
CA GLU A 148 -5.37 -7.31 -52.77
C GLU A 148 -4.65 -7.81 -54.03
N ALA A 149 -3.60 -8.63 -53.88
CA ALA A 149 -2.91 -9.23 -55.01
C ALA A 149 -3.83 -10.17 -55.83
N VAL A 150 -4.68 -10.94 -55.15
CA VAL A 150 -5.71 -11.78 -55.79
C VAL A 150 -6.84 -10.91 -56.37
N ALA A 151 -7.28 -9.85 -55.70
CA ALA A 151 -8.30 -8.96 -56.22
C ALA A 151 -7.84 -8.18 -57.46
N ILE A 152 -6.54 -7.90 -57.59
CA ILE A 152 -5.95 -7.28 -58.79
C ILE A 152 -5.91 -8.27 -59.97
N ARG A 153 -5.72 -9.56 -59.69
CA ARG A 153 -5.73 -10.66 -60.67
C ARG A 153 -7.07 -11.40 -60.60
N ASP A 154 -8.09 -10.92 -61.31
CA ASP A 154 -9.38 -11.62 -61.37
C ASP A 154 -9.23 -13.02 -62.01
N VAL A 155 -9.09 -14.03 -61.16
CA VAL A 155 -8.83 -15.43 -61.53
C VAL A 155 -10.03 -16.07 -62.22
N LEU A 156 -11.23 -15.49 -62.13
CA LEU A 156 -12.43 -16.02 -62.78
C LEU A 156 -12.50 -15.69 -64.27
N THR A 157 -11.69 -14.75 -64.76
CA THR A 157 -11.74 -14.30 -66.16
C THR A 157 -10.37 -14.25 -66.86
N GLY A 158 -9.26 -14.27 -66.10
CA GLY A 158 -7.91 -14.14 -66.66
C GLY A 158 -7.59 -12.74 -67.20
N LEU A 159 -8.49 -11.76 -66.96
CA LEU A 159 -8.37 -10.38 -67.38
C LEU A 159 -8.00 -9.48 -66.18
N MET A 160 -7.30 -8.36 -66.43
CA MET A 160 -7.01 -7.38 -65.37
C MET A 160 -8.30 -6.82 -64.76
N ASN A 161 -8.37 -6.72 -63.43
CA ASN A 161 -9.48 -6.05 -62.77
C ASN A 161 -9.48 -4.53 -63.12
N ARG A 162 -10.65 -3.87 -63.03
CA ARG A 162 -10.87 -2.46 -63.41
C ARG A 162 -9.80 -1.50 -62.88
N ARG A 163 -9.35 -1.68 -61.62
CA ARG A 163 -8.28 -0.88 -61.01
C ARG A 163 -6.91 -1.09 -61.68
N GLY A 164 -6.56 -2.34 -62.00
CA GLY A 164 -5.32 -2.65 -62.72
C GLY A 164 -5.33 -2.12 -64.15
N MET A 165 -6.48 -2.20 -64.82
CA MET A 165 -6.66 -1.64 -66.17
C MET A 165 -6.50 -0.11 -66.20
N GLN A 166 -6.98 0.61 -65.18
CA GLN A 166 -6.80 2.06 -65.07
C GLN A 166 -5.34 2.47 -64.85
N GLN A 167 -4.62 1.77 -63.97
CA GLN A 167 -3.19 2.02 -63.75
C GLN A 167 -2.35 1.73 -65.01
N TRP A 168 -2.65 0.63 -65.72
CA TRP A 168 -1.99 0.30 -66.97
C TRP A 168 -2.26 1.33 -68.08
N LEU A 169 -3.49 1.84 -68.18
CA LEU A 169 -3.87 2.90 -69.11
C LEU A 169 -3.12 4.21 -68.82
N GLU A 170 -3.00 4.60 -67.54
CA GLU A 170 -2.25 5.80 -67.14
C GLU A 170 -0.76 5.67 -67.46
N GLU A 171 -0.14 4.52 -67.20
CA GLU A 171 1.26 4.28 -67.57
C GLU A 171 1.48 4.32 -69.09
N GLN A 172 0.52 3.82 -69.88
CA GLN A 172 0.60 3.86 -71.36
C GLN A 172 0.41 5.27 -71.90
N ILE A 173 -0.48 6.08 -71.32
CA ILE A 173 -0.67 7.49 -71.70
C ILE A 173 0.59 8.31 -71.41
N LEU A 174 1.31 7.98 -70.32
CA LEU A 174 2.59 8.61 -69.97
C LEU A 174 3.78 8.11 -70.81
N ARG A 175 3.71 6.88 -71.37
CA ARG A 175 4.79 6.28 -72.19
C ARG A 175 4.59 6.41 -73.71
N GLY A 176 3.44 6.90 -74.17
CA GLY A 176 3.16 7.10 -75.59
C GLY A 176 4.07 8.18 -76.21
N PRO A 177 4.78 7.90 -77.33
CA PRO A 177 5.63 8.89 -77.96
C PRO A 177 4.76 9.99 -78.57
N GLY A 178 4.99 11.22 -78.13
CA GLY A 178 4.51 12.41 -78.84
C GLY A 178 5.08 12.46 -80.25
N ARG A 179 4.38 11.88 -81.22
CA ARG A 179 4.60 12.11 -82.65
C ARG A 179 3.28 12.46 -83.30
N GLY A 180 3.14 13.73 -83.63
CA GLY A 180 2.00 14.26 -84.38
C GLY A 180 1.95 15.78 -84.41
N ALA A 181 2.97 16.44 -84.95
CA ALA A 181 2.87 17.78 -85.53
C ALA A 181 3.78 17.79 -86.77
N THR A 182 3.31 17.26 -87.90
CA THR A 182 2.63 17.95 -89.02
C THR A 182 3.53 18.90 -89.81
N SER A 183 3.65 18.54 -91.09
CA SER A 183 4.30 19.20 -92.21
C SER A 183 4.20 20.72 -92.26
N GLY A 184 5.30 21.31 -92.75
CA GLY A 184 5.43 22.69 -93.23
C GLY A 184 6.84 22.89 -93.73
#